data_AF-X1BCP4-F1
#
_entry.id   AF-X1BCP4-F1
#
_cell.length_a   1.000
_cell.length_b   1.000
_cell.length_c   1.000
_cell.angle_alpha   90.00
_cell.angle_beta   90.00
_cell.angle_gamma   90.00
#
_symmetry.space_group_name_H-M   'P 1'
#
loop_
_entity.id
_entity.type
_entity.pdbx_description
1 polymer ?
#
loop_
_entity_poly.entity_id
_entity_poly.type
_entity_poly.pdbx_seq_one_letter_code
_entity_poly.pdbx_strand_id
1 'polypeptide(L)'
;FTIYDFVDAYHHFLDPEWDGEPLEPEPVEPKEMSTPKEPKDKEPGSNDGEEKEKWTRLKIKLRDGKEREIQHMINTSFWSADGKPISAEEFLQNLFGKLPEFFKNEDELRKIWSNPATRSTFLKSLEEAGYGKDELVNIQRLINAEKSDLFDVLEYVSFAIKPITREERVINAKPIIFFKLDDKQKKFLDFVLSKYIETGATIC
;
A
#
# COMPACT_ATOMS: atom_id res chain seq x y z
N PHE A 1 10.70 6.63 38.93
CA PHE A 1 10.96 5.90 37.68
C PHE A 1 12.46 5.83 37.52
N THR A 2 13.02 4.62 37.49
CA THR A 2 14.46 4.42 37.30
C THR A 2 14.71 4.44 35.79
N ILE A 3 15.34 5.51 35.31
CA ILE A 3 15.74 5.63 33.92
C ILE A 3 17.06 4.86 33.79
N TYR A 4 17.06 3.78 33.03
CA TYR A 4 18.30 3.11 32.61
C TYR A 4 18.92 3.92 31.48
N ASP A 5 20.17 4.31 31.69
CA ASP A 5 21.01 5.01 30.73
C ASP A 5 21.68 3.98 29.82
N PHE A 6 21.28 3.92 28.54
CA PHE A 6 21.81 2.95 27.55
C PHE A 6 22.97 3.54 26.73
N VAL A 7 23.77 4.42 27.34
CA VAL A 7 25.06 4.81 26.79
C VAL A 7 26.02 3.64 27.05
N ASP A 8 26.77 3.21 26.02
CA ASP A 8 27.72 2.07 25.97
C ASP A 8 27.22 0.69 25.49
N ALA A 9 25.97 0.54 25.06
CA ALA A 9 25.53 -0.73 24.43
C ALA A 9 26.24 -1.07 23.10
N TYR A 10 26.98 -0.13 22.51
CA TYR A 10 27.69 -0.29 21.23
C TYR A 10 29.09 -0.91 21.37
N HIS A 11 29.67 -0.95 22.59
CA HIS A 11 31.02 -1.49 22.78
C HIS A 11 31.13 -3.02 22.63
N HIS A 12 30.00 -3.74 22.73
CA HIS A 12 29.95 -5.20 22.58
C HIS A 12 29.76 -5.67 21.12
N PHE A 13 29.61 -4.75 20.15
CA PHE A 13 29.59 -5.09 18.72
C PHE A 13 30.99 -5.28 18.12
N LEU A 14 32.05 -5.03 18.89
CA LEU A 14 33.45 -5.22 18.49
C LEU A 14 34.08 -6.41 19.21
N ASP A 15 33.32 -7.48 19.42
CA ASP A 15 33.86 -8.73 19.96
C ASP A 15 34.46 -9.57 18.81
N PRO A 16 35.80 -9.76 18.76
CA PRO A 16 36.45 -10.56 17.72
C PRO A 16 36.07 -12.04 17.75
N GLU A 17 35.54 -12.55 18.88
CA GLU A 17 35.02 -13.92 18.98
C GLU A 17 33.61 -14.04 18.34
N TRP A 18 32.91 -12.92 18.15
CA TRP A 18 31.58 -12.87 17.56
C TRP A 18 31.60 -12.52 16.05
N ASP A 19 32.48 -11.60 15.64
CA ASP A 19 32.67 -11.19 14.23
C ASP A 19 33.90 -11.87 13.63
N GLY A 20 33.87 -13.21 13.60
CA GLY A 20 34.99 -14.07 13.20
C GLY A 20 35.66 -13.66 11.88
N GLU A 21 36.89 -14.14 11.65
CA GLU A 21 37.70 -13.74 10.49
C GLU A 21 36.92 -13.84 9.16
N PRO A 22 36.99 -12.81 8.28
CA PRO A 22 36.37 -12.86 6.97
C PRO A 22 36.80 -14.11 6.20
N LEU A 23 35.83 -14.93 5.78
CA LEU A 23 36.11 -16.09 4.94
C LEU A 23 36.79 -15.62 3.65
N GLU A 24 37.92 -16.25 3.32
CA GLU A 24 38.61 -15.97 2.06
C GLU A 24 37.68 -16.26 0.87
N PRO A 25 37.65 -15.40 -0.15
CA PRO A 25 36.84 -15.63 -1.33
C PRO A 25 37.29 -16.92 -2.02
N GLU A 26 36.33 -17.81 -2.32
CA GLU A 26 36.63 -19.03 -3.08
C GLU A 26 37.30 -18.66 -4.42
N PRO A 27 38.41 -19.31 -4.78
CA PRO A 27 39.08 -19.05 -6.05
C PRO A 27 38.16 -19.45 -7.21
N VAL A 28 37.73 -18.45 -7.97
CA VAL A 28 37.00 -18.67 -9.23
C VAL A 28 37.99 -19.28 -10.22
N GLU A 29 37.84 -20.57 -10.51
CA GLU A 29 38.58 -21.20 -11.61
C GLU A 29 38.26 -20.49 -12.93
N PRO A 30 39.27 -20.11 -13.73
CA PRO A 30 39.06 -19.44 -14.99
C PRO A 30 38.46 -20.42 -16.00
N LYS A 31 37.15 -20.31 -16.24
CA LYS A 31 36.51 -20.96 -17.40
C LYS A 31 37.07 -20.34 -18.67
N GLU A 32 37.66 -21.20 -19.49
CA GLU A 32 38.31 -20.88 -20.76
C GLU A 32 37.39 -20.08 -21.70
N MET A 33 37.96 -19.02 -22.25
CA MET A 33 37.39 -18.20 -23.30
C MET A 33 37.30 -19.00 -24.61
N SER A 34 36.10 -19.06 -25.21
CA SER A 34 35.95 -19.17 -26.66
C SER A 34 35.25 -17.93 -27.20
N THR A 35 35.98 -17.17 -28.00
CA THR A 35 35.51 -16.06 -28.85
C THR A 35 34.99 -16.65 -30.20
N PRO A 36 34.54 -15.85 -31.19
CA PRO A 36 33.60 -14.71 -31.15
C PRO A 36 32.55 -14.77 -32.31
N LYS A 37 31.39 -14.12 -32.14
CA LYS A 37 30.60 -13.57 -33.27
C LYS A 37 30.23 -12.11 -32.96
N GLU A 38 30.91 -11.19 -33.64
CA GLU A 38 30.59 -9.77 -33.78
C GLU A 38 29.56 -9.55 -34.91
N PRO A 39 29.04 -8.32 -35.14
CA PRO A 39 28.46 -7.37 -34.17
C PRO A 39 27.16 -6.73 -34.75
N LYS A 40 26.26 -6.18 -33.91
CA LYS A 40 25.49 -4.98 -34.29
C LYS A 40 25.28 -4.08 -33.08
N ASP A 41 26.08 -3.02 -33.10
CA ASP A 41 25.85 -1.64 -32.65
C ASP A 41 25.38 -1.41 -31.21
N LYS A 42 26.36 -1.01 -30.40
CA LYS A 42 26.16 -0.19 -29.20
C LYS A 42 25.78 1.23 -29.63
N GLU A 43 24.88 1.85 -28.87
CA GLU A 43 25.17 3.18 -28.34
C GLU A 43 24.95 3.20 -26.82
N PRO A 44 25.71 4.05 -26.10
CA PRO A 44 26.03 3.88 -24.69
C PRO A 44 25.14 4.77 -23.79
N GLY A 45 24.60 4.19 -22.73
CA GLY A 45 23.86 4.93 -21.70
C GLY A 45 24.33 4.51 -20.31
N SER A 46 24.96 5.45 -19.63
CA SER A 46 25.60 5.44 -18.31
C SER A 46 25.22 4.37 -17.29
N ASN A 47 26.29 3.86 -16.69
CA ASN A 47 26.39 3.40 -15.32
C ASN A 47 25.80 4.43 -14.35
N ASP A 48 24.60 4.14 -13.83
CA ASP A 48 24.12 4.52 -12.49
C ASP A 48 22.95 3.56 -12.19
N GLY A 49 23.30 2.36 -11.75
CA GLY A 49 22.33 1.34 -11.35
C GLY A 49 21.76 1.67 -9.97
N GLU A 50 20.90 2.69 -9.87
CA GLU A 50 19.89 2.69 -8.83
C GLU A 50 19.11 1.37 -8.98
N GLU A 51 19.22 0.47 -7.99
CA GLU A 51 18.37 -0.71 -7.88
C GLU A 51 16.92 -0.24 -7.84
N LYS A 52 16.29 -0.10 -9.00
CA LYS A 52 14.85 0.13 -9.09
C LYS A 52 14.19 -1.06 -8.43
N GLU A 53 13.69 -0.84 -7.21
CA GLU A 53 13.00 -1.86 -6.42
C GLU A 53 12.02 -2.60 -7.33
N LYS A 54 12.29 -3.89 -7.57
CA LYS A 54 11.57 -4.68 -8.57
C LYS A 54 10.16 -4.92 -8.07
N TRP A 55 9.23 -4.17 -8.63
CA TRP A 55 7.82 -4.34 -8.35
C TRP A 55 7.31 -5.65 -8.96
N THR A 56 6.92 -6.64 -8.14
CA THR A 56 6.31 -7.88 -8.63
C THR A 56 4.80 -7.80 -8.51
N ARG A 57 4.10 -8.03 -9.62
CA ARG A 57 2.64 -8.18 -9.61
C ARG A 57 2.31 -9.61 -9.21
N LEU A 58 1.53 -9.76 -8.15
CA LEU A 58 1.08 -11.05 -7.62
C LEU A 58 -0.45 -11.09 -7.67
N LYS A 59 -0.99 -12.26 -7.99
CA LYS A 59 -2.43 -12.52 -7.89
C LYS A 59 -2.65 -13.40 -6.67
N ILE A 60 -3.35 -12.88 -5.67
CA ILE A 60 -3.72 -13.64 -4.48
C ILE A 60 -5.18 -14.05 -4.58
N LYS A 61 -5.53 -15.21 -4.01
CA LYS A 61 -6.92 -15.68 -3.96
C LYS A 61 -7.42 -15.60 -2.53
N LEU A 62 -8.47 -14.83 -2.29
CA LEU A 62 -9.08 -14.71 -0.97
C LEU A 62 -10.08 -15.84 -0.71
N ARG A 63 -10.60 -15.93 0.52
CA ARG A 63 -11.54 -16.99 0.95
C ARG A 63 -12.86 -16.98 0.18
N ASP A 64 -13.23 -15.87 -0.45
CA ASP A 64 -14.36 -15.76 -1.38
C ASP A 64 -14.11 -16.44 -2.73
N GLY A 65 -12.89 -16.94 -2.96
CA GLY A 65 -12.46 -17.55 -4.20
C GLY A 65 -12.14 -16.55 -5.31
N LYS A 66 -12.27 -15.25 -5.06
CA LYS A 66 -11.95 -14.20 -6.04
C LYS A 66 -10.48 -13.79 -5.92
N GLU A 67 -9.92 -13.39 -7.05
CA GLU A 67 -8.54 -12.93 -7.12
C GLU A 67 -8.43 -11.45 -6.72
N ARG A 68 -7.32 -11.07 -6.10
CA ARG A 68 -6.88 -9.69 -5.96
C ARG A 68 -5.51 -9.57 -6.59
N GLU A 69 -5.37 -8.59 -7.47
CA GLU A 69 -4.07 -8.16 -7.98
C GLU A 69 -3.44 -7.28 -6.93
N ILE A 70 -2.29 -7.72 -6.43
CA ILE A 70 -1.44 -6.95 -5.53
C ILE A 70 -0.11 -6.72 -6.20
N GLN A 71 0.53 -5.70 -5.70
CA GLN A 71 1.67 -5.09 -6.26
C GLN A 71 2.66 -5.03 -5.09
N HIS A 72 3.54 -6.02 -4.98
CA HIS A 72 4.38 -6.24 -3.80
C HIS A 72 5.72 -5.50 -3.93
N MET A 73 5.98 -4.56 -3.03
CA MET A 73 7.32 -4.05 -2.74
C MET A 73 7.93 -4.87 -1.60
N ILE A 74 9.19 -5.27 -1.73
CA ILE A 74 9.92 -6.06 -0.71
C ILE A 74 10.06 -5.30 0.62
N ASN A 75 9.98 -3.97 0.61
CA ASN A 75 10.23 -3.11 1.76
C ASN A 75 9.00 -2.74 2.63
N THR A 76 7.78 -3.17 2.27
CA THR A 76 6.59 -2.88 3.11
C THR A 76 6.36 -4.03 4.09
N SER A 77 6.76 -3.83 5.35
CA SER A 77 6.42 -4.76 6.44
C SER A 77 4.97 -4.53 6.87
N PHE A 78 4.21 -5.61 7.07
CA PHE A 78 2.89 -5.59 7.68
C PHE A 78 2.96 -6.24 9.05
N TRP A 79 2.14 -5.76 9.98
CA TRP A 79 2.02 -6.33 11.32
C TRP A 79 0.61 -6.85 11.54
N SER A 80 0.51 -7.97 12.27
CA SER A 80 -0.75 -8.50 12.78
C SER A 80 -1.25 -7.66 13.97
N ALA A 81 -2.51 -7.83 14.35
CA ALA A 81 -3.08 -7.23 15.55
C ALA A 81 -2.30 -7.58 16.84
N ASP A 82 -1.57 -8.70 16.84
CA ASP A 82 -0.72 -9.14 17.96
C ASP A 82 0.71 -8.55 17.88
N GLY A 83 1.01 -7.68 16.91
CA GLY A 83 2.32 -7.05 16.73
C GLY A 83 3.38 -7.94 16.09
N LYS A 84 3.01 -9.09 15.51
CA LYS A 84 3.95 -9.95 14.75
C LYS A 84 4.02 -9.53 13.29
N PRO A 85 5.21 -9.53 12.65
CA PRO A 85 5.32 -9.26 11.23
C PRO A 85 4.63 -10.37 10.43
N ILE A 86 3.83 -9.99 9.44
CA ILE A 86 3.12 -10.90 8.54
C ILE A 86 3.30 -10.46 7.08
N SER A 87 3.03 -11.38 6.14
CA SER A 87 3.10 -11.06 4.72
C SER A 87 1.93 -10.17 4.27
N ALA A 88 2.09 -9.46 3.15
CA ALA A 88 1.02 -8.67 2.55
C ALA A 88 -0.23 -9.51 2.20
N GLU A 89 -0.02 -10.75 1.76
CA GLU A 89 -1.12 -11.68 1.47
C GLU A 89 -1.88 -12.08 2.73
N GLU A 90 -1.16 -12.46 3.78
CA GLU A 90 -1.75 -12.84 5.07
C GLU A 90 -2.50 -11.66 5.70
N PHE A 91 -1.94 -10.47 5.62
CA PHE A 91 -2.59 -9.25 6.08
C PHE A 91 -3.93 -9.02 5.36
N LEU A 92 -3.98 -9.16 4.03
CA LEU A 92 -5.22 -9.05 3.26
C LEU A 92 -6.23 -10.15 3.58
N GLN A 93 -5.77 -11.38 3.82
CA GLN A 93 -6.64 -12.48 4.25
C GLN A 93 -7.25 -12.23 5.64
N ASN A 94 -6.46 -11.70 6.58
CA ASN A 94 -6.92 -11.36 7.92
C ASN A 94 -7.92 -10.20 7.89
N LEU A 95 -7.60 -9.14 7.17
CA LEU A 95 -8.51 -8.01 6.98
C LEU A 95 -9.82 -8.47 6.35
N PHE A 96 -9.75 -9.23 5.26
CA PHE A 96 -10.95 -9.79 4.59
C PHE A 96 -11.79 -10.64 5.55
N GLY A 97 -11.15 -11.42 6.43
CA GLY A 97 -11.85 -12.19 7.45
C GLY A 97 -12.55 -11.33 8.52
N LYS A 98 -12.02 -10.14 8.81
CA LYS A 98 -12.52 -9.23 9.85
C LYS A 98 -13.62 -8.28 9.35
N LEU A 99 -13.55 -7.83 8.09
CA LEU A 99 -14.51 -6.87 7.51
C LEU A 99 -16.00 -7.28 7.65
N PRO A 100 -16.39 -8.56 7.51
CA PRO A 100 -17.78 -9.01 7.70
C PRO A 100 -18.38 -8.74 9.09
N GLU A 101 -17.55 -8.49 10.12
CA GLU A 101 -18.02 -8.10 11.45
C GLU A 101 -18.56 -6.65 11.47
N PHE A 102 -18.14 -5.81 10.52
CA PHE A 102 -18.51 -4.40 10.46
C PHE A 102 -19.63 -4.10 9.46
N PHE A 103 -19.63 -4.77 8.31
CA PHE A 103 -20.65 -4.60 7.26
C PHE A 103 -20.79 -5.88 6.44
N LYS A 104 -22.01 -6.15 5.94
CA LYS A 104 -22.33 -7.38 5.18
C LYS A 104 -22.29 -7.20 3.67
N ASN A 105 -22.58 -5.99 3.20
CA ASN A 105 -22.70 -5.67 1.79
C ASN A 105 -22.26 -4.23 1.50
N GLU A 106 -22.17 -3.90 0.20
CA GLU A 106 -21.77 -2.58 -0.27
C GLU A 106 -22.69 -1.46 0.22
N ASP A 107 -24.01 -1.72 0.28
CA ASP A 107 -24.98 -0.72 0.72
C ASP A 107 -24.80 -0.34 2.20
N GLU A 108 -24.49 -1.32 3.07
CA GLU A 108 -24.16 -1.08 4.48
C GLU A 108 -22.86 -0.28 4.61
N LEU A 109 -21.81 -0.65 3.87
CA LEU A 109 -20.56 0.09 3.85
C LEU A 109 -20.80 1.54 3.39
N ARG A 110 -21.58 1.74 2.33
CA ARG A 110 -21.96 3.06 1.80
C ARG A 110 -22.75 3.87 2.82
N LYS A 111 -23.68 3.24 3.55
CA LYS A 111 -24.46 3.89 4.62
C LYS A 111 -23.55 4.36 5.75
N ILE A 112 -22.62 3.52 6.21
CA ILE A 112 -21.63 3.85 7.24
C ILE A 112 -20.73 5.00 6.77
N TRP A 113 -20.27 4.94 5.52
CA TRP A 113 -19.30 5.90 4.97
C TRP A 113 -19.91 7.26 4.63
N SER A 114 -21.21 7.29 4.29
CA SER A 114 -21.90 8.51 3.88
C SER A 114 -22.05 9.55 4.99
N ASN A 115 -22.09 9.12 6.26
CA ASN A 115 -22.20 10.00 7.40
C ASN A 115 -20.82 10.15 8.09
N PRO A 116 -20.29 11.38 8.25
CA PRO A 116 -18.98 11.60 8.86
C PRO A 116 -18.82 11.02 10.27
N ALA A 117 -19.89 11.05 11.08
CA ALA A 117 -19.85 10.54 12.45
C ALA A 117 -19.70 9.01 12.48
N THR A 118 -20.52 8.29 11.70
CA THR A 118 -20.44 6.83 11.61
C THR A 118 -19.17 6.37 10.94
N ARG A 119 -18.67 7.11 9.94
CA ARG A 119 -17.39 6.84 9.30
C ARG A 119 -16.23 6.94 10.31
N SER A 120 -16.21 7.98 11.14
CA SER A 120 -15.17 8.14 12.16
C SER A 120 -15.22 7.01 13.19
N THR A 121 -16.41 6.64 13.67
CA THR A 121 -16.57 5.50 14.58
C THR A 121 -16.09 4.19 13.95
N PHE A 122 -16.45 3.95 12.68
CA PHE A 122 -16.03 2.75 11.96
C PHE A 122 -14.51 2.66 11.80
N LEU A 123 -13.86 3.76 11.40
CA LEU A 123 -12.39 3.80 11.28
C LEU A 123 -11.71 3.56 12.63
N LYS A 124 -12.27 4.11 13.71
CA LYS A 124 -11.75 3.85 15.07
C LYS A 124 -11.89 2.38 15.46
N SER A 125 -13.03 1.74 15.17
CA SER A 125 -13.21 0.32 15.46
C SER A 125 -12.32 -0.59 14.59
N LEU A 126 -11.98 -0.17 13.36
CA LEU A 126 -10.96 -0.85 12.55
C LEU A 126 -9.56 -0.70 13.15
N GLU A 127 -9.21 0.49 13.62
CA GLU A 127 -7.94 0.76 14.30
C GLU A 127 -7.80 -0.08 15.58
N GLU A 128 -8.86 -0.16 16.39
CA GLU A 128 -8.92 -1.04 17.58
C GLU A 128 -8.78 -2.54 17.23
N ALA A 129 -9.13 -2.93 16.00
CA ALA A 129 -8.95 -4.28 15.48
C ALA A 129 -7.57 -4.51 14.82
N GLY A 130 -6.67 -3.52 14.83
CA GLY A 130 -5.32 -3.58 14.26
C GLY A 130 -5.22 -3.15 12.80
N TYR A 131 -6.25 -2.46 12.26
CA TYR A 131 -6.31 -1.97 10.89
C TYR A 131 -6.49 -0.45 10.88
N GLY A 132 -5.47 0.25 11.36
CA GLY A 132 -5.45 1.70 11.42
C GLY A 132 -5.29 2.38 10.05
N LYS A 133 -5.16 3.70 10.10
CA LYS A 133 -5.05 4.54 8.90
C LYS A 133 -3.79 4.19 8.09
N ASP A 134 -2.66 3.97 8.77
CA ASP A 134 -1.38 3.69 8.12
C ASP A 134 -1.41 2.34 7.40
N GLU A 135 -2.04 1.33 8.00
CA GLU A 135 -2.22 0.02 7.40
C GLU A 135 -3.10 0.09 6.15
N LEU A 136 -4.20 0.85 6.19
CA LEU A 136 -5.08 1.05 5.03
C LEU A 136 -4.38 1.82 3.91
N VAL A 137 -3.53 2.80 4.24
CA VAL A 137 -2.69 3.52 3.26
C VAL A 137 -1.66 2.57 2.64
N ASN A 138 -1.06 1.66 3.43
CA ASN A 138 -0.17 0.64 2.89
C ASN A 138 -0.90 -0.29 1.91
N ILE A 139 -2.17 -0.61 2.16
CA ILE A 139 -2.98 -1.35 1.18
C ILE A 139 -3.18 -0.54 -0.09
N GLN A 140 -3.45 0.78 -0.01
CA GLN A 140 -3.58 1.63 -1.19
C GLN A 140 -2.35 1.53 -2.09
N ARG A 141 -1.15 1.56 -1.50
CA ARG A 141 0.10 1.37 -2.25
C ARG A 141 0.18 -0.03 -2.85
N LEU A 142 -0.11 -1.04 -2.02
CA LEU A 142 -0.07 -2.45 -2.39
C LEU A 142 -1.00 -2.79 -3.56
N ILE A 143 -2.13 -2.12 -3.72
CA ILE A 143 -3.08 -2.36 -4.82
C ILE A 143 -3.02 -1.28 -5.91
N ASN A 144 -2.04 -0.38 -5.84
CA ASN A 144 -1.87 0.77 -6.75
C ASN A 144 -3.13 1.65 -6.86
N ALA A 145 -3.72 1.97 -5.71
CA ALA A 145 -4.93 2.76 -5.53
C ALA A 145 -4.70 4.01 -4.64
N GLU A 146 -3.49 4.59 -4.64
CA GLU A 146 -3.17 5.84 -3.91
C GLU A 146 -4.04 7.04 -4.34
N LYS A 147 -4.52 6.99 -5.58
CA LYS A 147 -5.44 8.00 -6.13
C LYS A 147 -6.91 7.68 -5.84
N SER A 148 -7.22 6.52 -5.27
CA SER A 148 -8.57 6.12 -4.84
C SER A 148 -8.79 6.49 -3.38
N ASP A 149 -10.03 6.45 -2.92
CA ASP A 149 -10.33 6.64 -1.50
C ASP A 149 -10.23 5.34 -0.72
N LEU A 150 -10.11 5.46 0.60
CA LEU A 150 -10.19 4.31 1.52
C LEU A 150 -11.48 3.51 1.36
N PHE A 151 -12.58 4.17 0.96
CA PHE A 151 -13.82 3.48 0.62
C PHE A 151 -13.60 2.44 -0.48
N ASP A 152 -12.95 2.82 -1.59
CA ASP A 152 -12.73 1.91 -2.72
C ASP A 152 -11.79 0.77 -2.35
N VAL A 153 -10.84 1.02 -1.46
CA VAL A 153 -9.92 0.01 -0.95
C VAL A 153 -10.68 -1.05 -0.17
N LEU A 154 -11.53 -0.62 0.76
CA LEU A 154 -12.37 -1.52 1.55
C LEU A 154 -13.35 -2.30 0.67
N GLU A 155 -13.92 -1.64 -0.34
CA GLU A 155 -14.80 -2.25 -1.32
C GLU A 155 -14.07 -3.28 -2.18
N TYR A 156 -12.85 -2.98 -2.63
CA TYR A 156 -12.01 -3.92 -3.36
C TYR A 156 -11.66 -5.14 -2.54
N VAL A 157 -11.20 -4.96 -1.30
CA VAL A 157 -10.87 -6.08 -0.41
C VAL A 157 -12.11 -6.95 -0.21
N SER A 158 -13.25 -6.35 0.17
CA SER A 158 -14.47 -7.08 0.53
C SER A 158 -15.20 -7.72 -0.64
N PHE A 159 -15.27 -7.05 -1.79
CA PHE A 159 -16.19 -7.43 -2.87
C PHE A 159 -15.51 -7.65 -4.23
N ALA A 160 -14.20 -7.39 -4.33
CA ALA A 160 -13.42 -7.43 -5.58
C ALA A 160 -13.83 -6.36 -6.60
N ILE A 161 -14.43 -5.25 -6.13
CA ILE A 161 -14.79 -4.14 -7.02
C ILE A 161 -13.53 -3.31 -7.28
N LYS A 162 -13.20 -3.10 -8.55
CA LYS A 162 -11.98 -2.38 -8.93
C LYS A 162 -12.03 -0.94 -8.41
N PRO A 163 -11.00 -0.47 -7.68
CA PRO A 163 -10.96 0.90 -7.22
C PRO A 163 -11.00 1.89 -8.37
N ILE A 164 -11.79 2.95 -8.24
CA ILE A 164 -11.78 4.10 -9.14
C ILE A 164 -10.96 5.21 -8.53
N THR A 165 -10.35 6.04 -9.36
CA THR A 165 -9.62 7.22 -8.86
C THR A 165 -10.60 8.30 -8.41
N ARG A 166 -10.14 9.20 -7.53
CA ARG A 166 -10.88 10.40 -7.14
C ARG A 166 -11.29 11.23 -8.35
N GLU A 167 -10.42 11.34 -9.34
CA GLU A 167 -10.70 12.03 -10.61
C GLU A 167 -11.84 11.37 -11.40
N GLU A 168 -11.78 10.06 -11.60
CA GLU A 168 -12.84 9.30 -12.27
C GLU A 168 -14.17 9.41 -11.53
N ARG A 169 -14.15 9.35 -10.19
CA ARG A 169 -15.36 9.54 -9.38
C ARG A 169 -15.96 10.93 -9.60
N VAL A 170 -15.14 11.97 -9.61
CA VAL A 170 -15.59 13.34 -9.89
C VAL A 170 -16.20 13.44 -11.28
N ILE A 171 -15.54 12.91 -12.30
CA ILE A 171 -16.05 12.92 -13.68
C ILE A 171 -17.42 12.24 -13.77
N ASN A 172 -17.59 11.08 -13.13
CA ASN A 172 -18.83 10.32 -13.15
C ASN A 172 -19.96 11.01 -12.36
N ALA A 173 -19.64 11.68 -11.25
CA ALA A 173 -20.62 12.35 -10.40
C ALA A 173 -21.02 13.75 -10.92
N LYS A 174 -20.12 14.44 -11.62
CA LYS A 174 -20.29 15.83 -12.06
C LYS A 174 -21.58 16.07 -12.85
N PRO A 175 -21.97 15.26 -13.85
CA PRO A 175 -23.22 15.48 -14.60
C PRO A 175 -24.46 15.45 -13.71
N ILE A 176 -24.50 14.55 -12.73
CA ILE A 176 -25.63 14.37 -11.82
C ILE A 176 -25.72 15.55 -10.84
N ILE A 177 -24.58 15.94 -10.26
CA ILE A 177 -24.54 17.01 -9.26
C ILE A 177 -24.81 18.37 -9.91
N PHE A 178 -24.32 18.60 -11.14
CA PHE A 178 -24.36 19.91 -11.79
C PHE A 178 -25.69 20.20 -12.48
N PHE A 179 -26.55 19.20 -12.66
CA PHE A 179 -27.81 19.31 -13.41
C PHE A 179 -28.75 20.41 -12.87
N LYS A 180 -28.75 20.67 -11.56
CA LYS A 180 -29.64 21.65 -10.91
C LYS A 180 -28.92 22.87 -10.33
N LEU A 181 -27.65 23.08 -10.68
CA LEU A 181 -26.83 24.15 -10.09
C LEU A 181 -26.68 25.35 -11.01
N ASP A 182 -26.63 26.54 -10.42
CA ASP A 182 -26.28 27.78 -11.12
C ASP A 182 -24.76 27.92 -11.35
N ASP A 183 -24.35 28.91 -12.15
CA ASP A 183 -22.94 29.08 -12.51
C ASP A 183 -22.02 29.43 -11.33
N LYS A 184 -22.54 30.11 -10.29
CA LYS A 184 -21.75 30.43 -9.09
C LYS A 184 -21.53 29.19 -8.24
N GLN A 185 -22.58 28.39 -8.05
CA GLN A 185 -22.55 27.11 -7.34
C GLN A 185 -21.63 26.11 -8.05
N LYS A 186 -21.70 26.02 -9.38
CA LYS A 186 -20.80 25.18 -10.18
C LYS A 186 -19.34 25.56 -10.00
N LYS A 187 -19.00 26.86 -10.05
CA LYS A 187 -17.62 27.34 -9.82
C LYS A 187 -17.11 26.99 -8.43
N PHE A 188 -17.94 27.18 -7.39
CA PHE A 188 -17.57 26.80 -6.04
C PHE A 188 -17.35 25.29 -5.92
N LEU A 189 -18.25 24.50 -6.48
CA LEU A 189 -18.15 23.04 -6.42
C LEU A 189 -16.96 22.52 -7.22
N ASP A 190 -16.65 23.10 -8.39
CA ASP A 190 -15.44 22.77 -9.15
C ASP A 190 -14.17 23.00 -8.32
N PHE A 191 -14.12 24.09 -7.55
CA PHE A 191 -13.00 24.35 -6.62
C PHE A 191 -12.92 23.31 -5.49
N VAL A 192 -14.05 22.92 -4.90
CA VAL A 192 -14.06 21.88 -3.85
C VAL A 192 -13.63 20.52 -4.42
N LEU A 193 -14.13 20.15 -5.59
CA LEU A 193 -13.82 18.87 -6.24
C LEU A 193 -12.35 18.81 -6.68
N SER A 194 -11.75 19.92 -7.13
CA SER A 194 -10.32 19.95 -7.44
C SER A 194 -9.46 19.72 -6.20
N LYS A 195 -9.80 20.33 -5.06
CA LYS A 195 -9.12 20.08 -3.78
C LYS A 195 -9.25 18.65 -3.31
N TYR A 196 -10.41 18.03 -3.53
CA TYR A 196 -10.61 16.62 -3.25
C TYR A 196 -9.70 15.71 -4.11
N ILE A 197 -9.58 15.98 -5.42
CA ILE A 197 -8.67 15.24 -6.31
C ILE A 197 -7.20 15.43 -5.92
N GLU A 198 -6.80 16.64 -5.51
CA GLU A 198 -5.42 16.92 -5.10
C GLU A 198 -5.08 16.28 -3.74
N THR A 199 -5.86 16.60 -2.71
CA THR A 199 -5.45 16.36 -1.31
C THR A 199 -6.05 15.10 -0.71
N GLY A 200 -7.13 14.55 -1.27
CA GLY A 200 -7.70 13.24 -0.92
C GLY A 200 -7.73 12.94 0.57
N ALA A 201 -8.66 13.54 1.31
CA ALA A 201 -8.94 13.19 2.71
C ALA A 201 -7.72 13.07 3.67
N THR A 202 -6.62 13.78 3.43
CA THR A 202 -5.64 14.09 4.50
C THR A 202 -6.26 14.98 5.59
N ILE A 203 -7.46 15.50 5.36
CA ILE A 203 -8.27 16.24 6.34
C ILE A 203 -9.33 15.30 6.92
N CYS A 204 -8.95 14.51 7.92
CA CYS A 204 -9.78 13.94 8.98
C CYS A 204 -8.82 13.47 10.07
#